data_AF-A0A0D0DPX8-F1
#
_entry.id   AF-A0A0D0DPX8-F1
#
_cell.length_a   1.000
_cell.length_b   1.000
_cell.length_c   1.000
_cell.angle_alpha   90.00
_cell.angle_beta   90.00
_cell.angle_gamma   90.00
#
_symmetry.space_group_name_H-M   'P 1'
#
loop_
_entity.id
_entity.type
_entity.pdbx_description
1 polymer ?
#
loop_
_entity_poly.entity_id
_entity_poly.type
_entity_poly.pdbx_seq_one_letter_code
_entity_poly.pdbx_strand_id
1 'polypeptide(L)'
;MLALLTNPMLPAHTLPESYDLVIYRDAILYPKGMESTTSLAPILLCMHCCSALLAKKPHQSNNSLANFQYYGHERLDMPTLQAFDGASRLT
;
A
#
# COMPACT_ATOMS: atom_id res chain seq x y z
N MET A 1 5.40 -8.25 11.19
CA MET A 1 4.24 -8.28 10.28
C MET A 1 4.33 -7.14 9.26
N LEU A 2 4.23 -5.87 9.66
CA LEU A 2 4.31 -4.72 8.72
C LEU A 2 5.62 -4.63 7.92
N ALA A 3 6.75 -5.06 8.49
CA ALA A 3 8.03 -5.10 7.80
C ALA A 3 8.00 -5.93 6.48
N LEU A 4 7.08 -6.88 6.34
CA LEU A 4 6.87 -7.68 5.12
C LEU A 4 6.20 -6.89 3.99
N LEU A 5 5.69 -5.69 4.28
CA LEU A 5 5.02 -4.81 3.32
C LEU A 5 5.90 -3.62 2.94
N THR A 6 7.18 -3.65 3.29
CA THR A 6 8.16 -2.61 2.96
C THR A 6 8.80 -2.92 1.60
N ASN A 7 9.33 -1.90 0.94
CA ASN A 7 10.18 -2.10 -0.23
C ASN A 7 11.32 -1.07 -0.26
N PRO A 8 12.52 -1.41 0.25
CA PRO A 8 13.64 -0.48 0.32
C PRO A 8 14.25 -0.13 -1.03
N MET A 9 13.86 -0.81 -2.11
CA MET A 9 14.36 -0.54 -3.46
C MET A 9 13.56 0.57 -4.16
N LEU A 10 12.46 1.04 -3.57
CA LEU A 10 11.69 2.15 -4.13
C LEU A 10 12.44 3.47 -3.97
N PRO A 11 12.52 4.31 -5.02
CA PRO A 11 13.06 5.65 -4.89
C PRO A 11 12.26 6.47 -3.86
N ALA A 12 12.94 7.30 -3.07
CA ALA A 12 12.29 8.09 -2.02
C ALA A 12 11.15 8.98 -2.55
N HIS A 13 11.33 9.57 -3.74
CA HIS A 13 10.32 10.43 -4.38
C HIS A 13 9.06 9.69 -4.85
N THR A 14 9.06 8.35 -4.84
CA THR A 14 7.87 7.57 -5.18
C THR A 14 7.09 7.13 -3.95
N LEU A 15 7.65 7.28 -2.74
CA LEU A 15 6.98 6.86 -1.50
C LEU A 15 5.66 7.62 -1.29
N PRO A 16 4.63 6.98 -0.72
CA PRO A 16 3.36 7.64 -0.41
C PRO A 16 3.54 8.92 0.43
N GLU A 17 2.75 9.97 0.16
CA GLU A 17 2.68 11.18 1.00
C GLU A 17 1.34 11.32 1.73
N SER A 18 0.35 10.49 1.37
CA SER A 18 -1.00 10.49 1.96
C SER A 18 -1.11 9.96 3.39
N TYR A 19 -0.04 9.38 3.95
CA TYR A 19 -0.01 8.93 5.33
C TYR A 19 1.42 8.94 5.90
N ASP A 20 1.51 8.93 7.22
CA ASP A 20 2.77 8.86 7.94
C ASP A 20 3.39 7.44 7.84
N LEU A 21 4.25 7.26 6.84
CA LEU A 21 5.00 6.01 6.62
C LEU A 21 5.78 5.56 7.85
N VAL A 22 6.36 6.50 8.60
CA VAL A 22 7.25 6.20 9.74
C VAL A 22 6.45 5.53 10.85
N ILE A 23 5.27 6.04 11.17
CA ILE A 23 4.36 5.43 12.16
C ILE A 23 3.98 4.00 11.76
N TYR A 24 3.85 3.74 10.45
CA TYR A 24 3.55 2.42 9.90
C TYR A 24 4.79 1.57 9.58
N ARG A 25 5.97 1.93 10.11
CA ARG A 25 7.24 1.20 9.95
C ARG A 25 7.62 0.98 8.47
N ASP A 26 7.44 2.02 7.67
CA ASP A 26 7.73 2.08 6.24
C ASP A 26 6.93 1.06 5.38
N ALA A 27 5.86 0.50 5.94
CA ALA A 27 4.97 -0.37 5.20
C ALA A 27 4.25 0.42 4.10
N ILE A 28 4.24 -0.12 2.89
CA ILE A 28 3.52 0.43 1.74
C ILE A 28 2.09 -0.10 1.78
N LEU A 29 1.17 0.78 2.13
CA LEU A 29 -0.22 0.49 2.40
C LEU A 29 -1.13 1.23 1.42
N TYR A 30 -2.35 0.74 1.27
CA TYR A 30 -3.39 1.44 0.54
C TYR A 30 -4.16 2.36 1.50
N PRO A 31 -4.12 3.70 1.33
CA PRO A 31 -4.68 4.65 2.31
C PRO A 31 -6.16 4.45 2.62
N LYS A 32 -6.97 4.02 1.64
CA LYS A 32 -8.40 3.75 1.84
C LYS A 32 -8.68 2.55 2.75
N GLY A 33 -7.69 1.70 2.99
CA GLY A 33 -7.78 0.62 3.97
C GLY A 33 -7.35 1.03 5.37
N MET A 34 -6.92 2.28 5.60
CA MET A 34 -6.40 2.74 6.88
C MET A 34 -7.50 3.43 7.69
N GLU A 35 -7.63 3.11 8.96
CA GLU A 35 -8.54 3.82 9.87
C GLU A 35 -8.01 5.21 10.26
N SER A 36 -6.68 5.37 10.27
CA SER A 36 -6.00 6.65 10.46
C SER A 36 -4.77 6.72 9.55
N THR A 37 -4.47 7.90 9.00
CA THR A 37 -3.26 8.14 8.19
C THR A 37 -2.14 8.81 9.00
N THR A 38 -2.42 9.25 10.22
CA THR A 38 -1.50 10.06 11.03
C THR A 38 -1.23 9.49 12.41
N SER A 39 -1.87 8.37 12.76
CA SER A 39 -1.66 7.66 14.03
C SER A 39 -1.75 6.16 13.79
N LEU A 40 -1.04 5.38 14.59
CA LEU A 40 -1.05 3.92 14.45
C LEU A 40 -2.44 3.38 14.80
N ALA A 41 -3.18 3.01 13.76
CA ALA A 41 -4.53 2.45 13.85
C ALA A 41 -4.64 1.14 13.05
N PRO A 42 -5.69 0.33 13.28
CA PRO A 42 -5.99 -0.83 12.47
C PRO A 42 -6.00 -0.56 10.96
N ILE A 43 -5.62 -1.58 10.19
CA ILE A 43 -5.64 -1.58 8.73
C ILE A 43 -6.61 -2.64 8.28
N LEU A 44 -7.59 -2.25 7.47
CA LEU A 44 -8.50 -3.15 6.80
C LEU A 44 -7.76 -3.89 5.68
N LEU A 45 -7.62 -5.19 5.87
CA LEU A 45 -6.98 -6.08 4.91
C LEU A 45 -8.03 -7.04 4.35
N CYS A 46 -7.90 -7.39 3.07
CA CYS A 46 -8.68 -8.50 2.54
C CYS A 46 -8.29 -9.81 3.24
N MET A 47 -9.20 -10.78 3.26
CA MET A 47 -9.00 -12.07 3.94
C MET A 47 -7.71 -12.78 3.50
N HIS A 48 -7.33 -12.69 2.22
CA HIS A 48 -6.10 -13.29 1.71
C HIS A 48 -4.84 -12.65 2.29
N CYS A 49 -4.74 -11.32 2.26
CA CYS A 49 -3.60 -10.60 2.83
C CYS A 49 -3.52 -10.80 4.36
N CYS A 50 -4.67 -10.75 5.04
CA CYS A 50 -4.75 -11.01 6.47
C CYS A 50 -4.23 -12.42 6.82
N SER A 51 -4.70 -13.43 6.10
CA SER A 51 -4.29 -14.83 6.31
C SER A 51 -2.79 -15.05 6.06
N ALA A 52 -2.22 -14.44 5.01
CA ALA A 52 -0.80 -14.54 4.70
C ALA A 52 0.10 -13.91 5.78
N LEU A 53 -0.32 -12.75 6.30
CA LEU A 53 0.41 -12.02 7.33
C LEU A 53 0.31 -12.66 8.72
N LEU A 54 -0.81 -13.34 9.02
CA LEU A 54 -1.07 -14.03 10.29
C LEU A 54 -0.69 -15.52 10.28
N ALA A 55 -0.22 -16.05 9.15
CA ALA A 55 0.20 -17.44 9.05
C ALA A 55 1.34 -17.76 10.05
N LYS A 56 1.47 -19.04 10.44
CA LYS A 56 2.56 -19.52 11.30
C LYS A 56 3.95 -19.10 10.79
N LYS A 57 4.09 -19.04 9.45
CA LYS A 57 5.22 -18.39 8.77
C LYS A 57 4.67 -17.20 7.97
N PRO A 58 4.69 -15.98 8.53
CA PRO A 58 4.20 -14.79 7.86
C PRO A 58 4.94 -14.56 6.54
N HIS A 59 4.21 -14.17 5.51
CA HIS A 59 4.77 -13.83 4.21
C HIS A 59 3.96 -12.73 3.53
N GLN A 60 4.59 -12.05 2.58
CA GLN A 60 3.91 -11.07 1.74
C GLN A 60 3.04 -11.79 0.71
N SER A 61 1.76 -11.44 0.63
CA SER A 61 0.88 -12.00 -0.40
C SER A 61 1.14 -11.31 -1.75
N ASN A 62 0.96 -12.01 -2.86
CA ASN A 62 1.08 -11.40 -4.19
C ASN A 62 0.13 -10.20 -4.37
N ASN A 63 -1.07 -10.28 -3.78
CA ASN A 63 -2.04 -9.17 -3.84
C ASN A 63 -1.53 -7.90 -3.15
N SER A 64 -0.70 -8.03 -2.12
CA SER A 64 -0.09 -6.85 -1.46
C SER A 64 1.00 -6.18 -2.28
N LEU A 65 1.52 -6.83 -3.35
CA LEU A 65 2.40 -6.18 -4.32
C LEU A 65 1.67 -5.09 -5.11
N ALA A 66 0.34 -5.17 -5.22
CA ALA A 66 -0.45 -4.11 -5.84
C ALA A 66 -0.32 -2.78 -5.09
N ASN A 67 -0.05 -2.77 -3.78
CA ASN A 67 0.23 -1.55 -3.04
C ASN A 67 1.45 -0.81 -3.60
N PHE A 68 2.42 -1.55 -4.16
CA PHE A 68 3.54 -0.95 -4.85
C PHE A 68 3.08 -0.25 -6.14
N GLN A 69 2.06 -0.72 -6.85
CA GLN A 69 1.59 -0.01 -8.04
C GLN A 69 0.95 1.36 -7.71
N TYR A 70 0.50 1.55 -6.46
CA TYR A 70 -0.07 2.82 -5.99
C TYR A 70 0.96 3.81 -5.44
N TYR A 71 2.24 3.43 -5.29
CA TYR A 71 3.27 4.41 -4.94
C TYR A 71 3.41 5.44 -6.08
N GLY A 72 3.69 6.70 -5.76
CA GLY A 72 3.79 7.76 -6.76
C GLY A 72 2.49 8.07 -7.52
N HIS A 73 1.38 7.36 -7.27
CA HIS A 73 0.09 7.60 -7.92
C HIS A 73 -0.35 9.05 -7.72
N GLU A 74 -0.21 9.59 -6.50
CA GLU A 74 -0.50 11.00 -6.16
C GLU A 74 0.37 12.01 -6.91
N ARG A 75 1.49 11.58 -7.50
CA ARG A 75 2.43 12.42 -8.25
C ARG A 75 2.32 12.23 -9.77
N LEU A 76 1.45 11.33 -10.23
CA LEU A 76 1.17 11.16 -11.65
C LEU A 76 0.51 12.45 -12.18
N ASP A 77 0.83 12.82 -13.42
CA ASP A 77 0.14 13.91 -14.09
C ASP A 77 -1.33 13.52 -14.38
N MET A 78 -2.20 14.53 -14.47
CA MET A 78 -3.64 14.33 -14.63
C MET A 78 -4.02 13.38 -15.78
N PRO A 79 -3.39 13.43 -16.97
CA PRO A 79 -3.66 12.47 -18.04
C PRO A 79 -3.37 11.02 -17.62
N THR A 80 -2.24 10.77 -16.94
CA THR A 80 -1.86 9.42 -16.51
C THR A 80 -2.77 8.91 -15.40
N LEU A 81 -3.15 9.78 -14.45
CA LEU A 81 -4.15 9.46 -13.42
C LEU A 81 -5.48 9.00 -14.04
N GLN A 82 -6.00 9.73 -15.02
CA GLN A 82 -7.25 9.40 -15.70
C GLN A 82 -7.18 8.06 -16.43
N ALA A 83 -6.05 7.77 -17.10
CA ALA A 83 -5.84 6.48 -17.74
C ALA A 83 -5.81 5.33 -16.71
N PHE A 84 -5.18 5.56 -15.56
CA PHE A 84 -5.11 4.60 -14.46
C PHE A 84 -6.49 4.29 -13.86
N ASP A 85 -7.30 5.32 -13.60
CA ASP A 85 -8.69 5.18 -13.12
C ASP A 85 -9.57 4.43 -14.12
N GLY A 86 -9.39 4.67 -15.42
CA GLY A 86 -10.11 3.99 -16.48
C GLY A 86 -9.79 2.49 -16.56
N ALA A 87 -8.53 2.12 -16.34
CA ALA A 87 -8.09 0.72 -16.33
C ALA A 87 -8.52 -0.03 -15.06
N SER A 88 -8.55 0.66 -13.92
CA SER A 88 -8.88 0.09 -12.60
C SER A 88 -10.37 -0.24 -12.41
N ARG A 89 -11.26 0.27 -13.28
CA ARG A 89 -12.71 0.03 -13.24
C ARG A 89 -13.17 -1.23 -14.01
N LEU A 90 -12.24 -1.97 -14.62
CA LEU A 90 -12.53 -3.17 -15.41
C LEU A 90 -12.27 -4.49 -14.67
N THR A 91 -12.00 -4.45 -13.36
CA THR A 91 -11.86 -5.63 -12.48
C THR A 91 -12.85 -5.54 -11.34
#